data_AF-A0A090W373-F1
#
_entry.id   AF-A0A090W373-F1
#
_cell.length_a   1.000
_cell.length_b   1.000
_cell.length_c   1.000
_cell.angle_alpha   90.00
_cell.angle_beta   90.00
_cell.angle_gamma   90.00
#
_symmetry.space_group_name_H-M   'P 1'
#
loop_
_entity.id
_entity.type
_entity.pdbx_description
1 polymer ?
#
loop_
_entity_poly.entity_id
_entity_poly.type
_entity_poly.pdbx_seq_one_letter_code
_entity_poly.pdbx_strand_id
1 'polypeptide(L)'
;MAEGEKLIPINIEDEMKSAYIDYSMSVIVSRALPDVRDGLKPVHRRVLYGMHELGIRANTAHKKSARIVGEVLGKYHPHGDTSVYDAMVRMAQEWSLRYMLVDGQGNFGSIDGDSPAAMRYTEARMRKIAEDMLADIDKETVDHKLNFDDTLQEPTVLPTRIPGLLVNGASGIAVGMATNMLLTI
;
A
#
# COMPACT_ATOMS: atom_id res chain seq x y z
N MET A 1 -28.38 21.81 36.44
CA MET A 1 -27.61 20.61 36.03
C MET A 1 -28.31 20.11 34.79
N ALA A 2 -27.63 20.06 33.65
CA ALA A 2 -28.29 19.82 32.36
C ALA A 2 -28.95 18.42 32.36
N GLU A 3 -30.28 18.38 32.23
CA GLU A 3 -31.02 17.18 31.87
C GLU A 3 -30.61 16.77 30.46
N GLY A 4 -30.04 15.57 30.28
CA GLY A 4 -29.95 14.99 28.93
C GLY A 4 -28.78 14.09 28.56
N GLU A 5 -27.81 13.79 29.44
CA GLU A 5 -26.81 12.77 29.11
C GLU A 5 -27.41 11.37 29.22
N LYS A 6 -27.81 10.81 28.06
CA LYS A 6 -28.26 9.42 27.93
C LYS A 6 -27.06 8.48 28.07
N LEU A 7 -26.74 8.09 29.30
CA LEU A 7 -25.71 7.10 29.60
C LEU A 7 -26.19 5.71 29.14
N ILE A 8 -25.47 5.13 28.19
CA ILE A 8 -25.70 3.76 27.72
C ILE A 8 -24.71 2.85 28.47
N PRO A 9 -25.18 1.96 29.36
CA PRO A 9 -24.28 1.02 30.02
C PRO A 9 -23.78 0.00 28.99
N ILE A 10 -22.46 -0.22 28.96
CA ILE A 10 -21.81 -1.17 28.06
C ILE A 10 -21.15 -2.26 28.90
N ASN A 11 -21.39 -3.53 28.55
CA ASN A 11 -20.70 -4.65 29.19
C ASN A 11 -19.24 -4.69 28.68
N ILE A 12 -18.28 -4.66 29.61
CA ILE A 12 -16.86 -4.65 29.27
C ILE A 12 -16.41 -5.88 28.47
N GLU A 13 -17.00 -7.06 28.73
CA GLU A 13 -16.63 -8.28 28.01
C GLU A 13 -17.07 -8.22 26.54
N ASP A 14 -18.30 -7.75 26.30
CA ASP A 14 -18.86 -7.59 24.96
C ASP A 14 -18.11 -6.51 24.16
N GLU A 15 -17.78 -5.38 24.81
CA GLU A 15 -17.03 -4.29 24.19
C GLU A 15 -15.60 -4.72 23.84
N MET A 16 -14.90 -5.36 24.78
CA MET A 16 -13.55 -5.86 24.56
C MET A 16 -13.51 -6.87 23.41
N LYS A 17 -14.48 -7.77 23.35
CA LYS A 17 -14.57 -8.76 22.27
C LYS A 17 -14.82 -8.10 20.93
N SER A 18 -15.77 -7.17 20.86
CA SER A 18 -16.13 -6.48 19.61
C SER A 18 -14.99 -5.62 19.10
N ALA A 19 -14.43 -4.75 19.94
CA ALA A 19 -13.30 -3.89 19.59
C ALA A 19 -12.06 -4.69 19.16
N TYR A 20 -11.78 -5.80 19.85
CA TYR A 20 -10.67 -6.68 19.49
C TYR A 20 -10.87 -7.35 18.13
N ILE A 21 -12.08 -7.87 17.84
CA ILE A 21 -12.39 -8.51 16.57
C ILE A 21 -12.31 -7.51 15.42
N ASP A 22 -12.87 -6.30 15.58
CA ASP A 22 -12.86 -5.27 14.55
C ASP A 22 -11.44 -4.82 14.19
N TYR A 23 -10.60 -4.59 15.21
CA TYR A 23 -9.19 -4.27 15.01
C TYR A 23 -8.45 -5.44 14.33
N SER A 24 -8.65 -6.67 14.80
CA SER A 24 -7.98 -7.85 14.28
C SER A 24 -8.30 -8.07 12.81
N MET A 25 -9.58 -7.99 12.44
CA MET A 25 -10.04 -8.13 11.07
C MET A 25 -9.49 -7.03 10.16
N SER A 26 -9.48 -5.78 10.63
CA SER A 26 -8.89 -4.66 9.89
C SER A 26 -7.40 -4.88 9.61
N VAL A 27 -6.63 -5.37 10.60
CA VAL A 27 -5.20 -5.67 10.41
C VAL A 27 -4.96 -6.83 9.46
N ILE A 28 -5.73 -7.92 9.58
CA ILE A 28 -5.57 -9.12 8.74
C ILE A 28 -5.89 -8.80 7.28
N VAL A 29 -7.05 -8.20 7.00
CA VAL A 29 -7.57 -8.02 5.65
C VAL A 29 -7.00 -6.78 4.96
N SER A 30 -6.81 -5.68 5.70
CA SER A 30 -6.57 -4.37 5.11
C SER A 30 -5.16 -3.81 5.39
N ARG A 31 -4.25 -4.59 5.99
CA ARG A 31 -2.91 -4.10 6.33
C ARG A 31 -1.80 -5.13 6.14
N ALA A 32 -1.85 -6.23 6.87
CA ALA A 32 -0.68 -7.06 7.12
C ALA A 32 -0.39 -8.07 6.01
N LEU A 33 -1.43 -8.66 5.41
CA LEU A 33 -1.30 -9.75 4.44
C LEU A 33 -1.52 -9.23 3.01
N PRO A 34 -0.80 -9.80 2.00
CA PRO A 34 -1.04 -9.49 0.60
C PRO A 34 -2.31 -10.19 0.08
N ASP A 35 -2.89 -9.68 -1.01
CA ASP A 35 -3.88 -10.43 -1.78
C ASP A 35 -3.18 -11.47 -2.67
N VAL A 36 -3.74 -12.68 -2.78
CA VAL A 36 -3.14 -13.76 -3.57
C VAL A 36 -3.11 -13.46 -5.07
N ARG A 37 -4.06 -12.65 -5.56
CA ARG A 37 -4.24 -12.39 -6.99
C ARG A 37 -3.15 -11.48 -7.55
N ASP A 38 -2.72 -10.49 -6.78
CA ASP A 38 -1.68 -9.53 -7.22
C ASP A 38 -0.40 -9.55 -6.39
N GLY A 39 -0.40 -10.21 -5.23
CA GLY A 39 0.73 -10.26 -4.30
C GLY A 39 0.99 -8.96 -3.56
N LEU A 40 0.05 -8.01 -3.58
CA LEU A 40 0.23 -6.69 -2.99
C LEU A 40 -0.58 -6.52 -1.70
N LYS A 41 0.03 -5.83 -0.74
CA LYS A 41 -0.68 -5.23 0.39
C LYS A 41 -1.40 -3.96 -0.08
N PRO A 42 -2.44 -3.50 0.64
CA PRO A 42 -3.18 -2.30 0.24
C PRO A 42 -2.32 -1.05 0.04
N VAL A 43 -1.30 -0.83 0.88
CA VAL A 43 -0.39 0.33 0.72
C VAL A 43 0.40 0.28 -0.59
N HIS A 44 0.92 -0.89 -0.99
CA HIS A 44 1.67 -1.04 -2.25
C HIS A 44 0.76 -0.78 -3.46
N ARG A 45 -0.46 -1.37 -3.44
CA ARG A 45 -1.46 -1.19 -4.49
C ARG A 45 -1.83 0.28 -4.67
N ARG A 46 -2.11 0.98 -3.56
CA ARG A 46 -2.46 2.41 -3.57
C ARG A 46 -1.31 3.28 -4.05
N VAL A 47 -0.06 2.96 -3.71
CA VAL A 47 1.11 3.68 -4.25
C VAL A 47 1.19 3.53 -5.77
N LEU A 48 1.12 2.30 -6.29
CA LEU A 48 1.19 2.07 -7.74
C LEU A 48 0.00 2.69 -8.48
N TYR A 49 -1.20 2.56 -7.94
CA TYR A 49 -2.40 3.19 -8.49
C TYR A 49 -2.33 4.73 -8.44
N GLY A 50 -1.87 5.32 -7.33
CA GLY A 50 -1.65 6.77 -7.25
C GLY A 50 -0.59 7.28 -8.24
N MET A 51 0.48 6.52 -8.46
CA MET A 51 1.47 6.83 -9.51
C MET A 51 0.85 6.69 -10.91
N HIS A 52 -0.05 5.72 -11.11
CA HIS A 52 -0.81 5.56 -12.35
C HIS A 52 -1.69 6.78 -12.62
N GLU A 53 -2.50 7.21 -11.65
CA GLU A 53 -3.40 8.36 -11.76
C GLU A 53 -2.65 9.68 -12.00
N LEU A 54 -1.46 9.83 -11.43
CA LEU A 54 -0.59 10.99 -11.66
C LEU A 54 0.11 10.99 -13.04
N GLY A 55 -0.09 9.96 -13.86
CA GLY A 55 0.59 9.84 -15.15
C GLY A 55 2.08 9.50 -15.03
N ILE A 56 2.55 9.00 -13.88
CA ILE A 56 3.97 8.74 -13.61
C ILE A 56 4.35 7.35 -14.15
N ARG A 57 4.54 7.27 -15.47
CA ARG A 57 4.96 6.06 -16.19
C ARG A 57 6.49 5.92 -16.23
N ALA A 58 7.00 4.74 -16.55
CA ALA A 58 8.42 4.42 -16.66
C ALA A 58 9.14 5.22 -17.75
N ASN A 59 8.42 5.66 -18.79
CA ASN A 59 8.97 6.53 -19.83
C ASN A 59 8.90 8.03 -19.49
N THR A 60 8.33 8.41 -18.36
CA THR A 60 8.25 9.81 -17.92
C THR A 60 9.43 10.20 -17.02
N ALA A 61 9.62 11.49 -16.81
CA ALA A 61 10.60 12.00 -15.85
C ALA A 61 10.16 11.67 -14.42
N HIS A 62 11.14 11.40 -13.54
CA HIS A 62 10.90 11.22 -12.11
C HIS A 62 10.15 12.42 -11.51
N LYS A 63 9.33 12.15 -10.50
CA LYS A 63 8.61 13.17 -9.74
C LYS A 63 9.00 13.08 -8.27
N LYS A 64 8.97 14.20 -7.57
CA LYS A 64 9.26 14.28 -6.13
C LYS A 64 8.43 13.24 -5.37
N SER A 65 9.07 12.45 -4.52
CA SER A 65 8.43 11.43 -3.70
C SER A 65 7.30 12.02 -2.84
N ALA A 66 7.51 13.23 -2.30
CA ALA A 66 6.48 13.96 -1.56
C ALA A 66 5.18 14.20 -2.35
N ARG A 67 5.26 14.37 -3.68
CA ARG A 67 4.07 14.51 -4.53
C ARG A 67 3.29 13.20 -4.63
N ILE A 68 3.99 12.08 -4.80
CA ILE A 68 3.39 10.75 -4.89
C ILE A 68 2.74 10.38 -3.55
N VAL A 69 3.46 10.58 -2.44
CA VAL A 69 2.95 10.32 -1.08
C VAL A 69 1.71 11.17 -0.80
N GLY A 70 1.76 12.48 -1.11
CA GLY A 70 0.62 13.38 -0.90
C GLY A 70 -0.64 12.96 -1.68
N GLU A 71 -0.48 12.53 -2.92
CA GLU A 71 -1.60 12.02 -3.73
C GLU A 71 -2.24 10.77 -3.11
N VAL A 72 -1.40 9.80 -2.72
CA VAL A 72 -1.86 8.54 -2.15
C VAL A 72 -2.57 8.77 -0.82
N LEU A 73 -2.03 9.65 0.02
CA LEU A 73 -2.65 10.02 1.29
C LEU A 73 -3.99 10.72 1.10
N GLY A 74 -4.02 11.73 0.23
CA GLY A 74 -5.20 12.57 0.04
C GLY A 74 -6.37 11.80 -0.55
N LYS A 75 -6.12 10.75 -1.35
CA LYS A 75 -7.17 10.04 -2.09
C LYS A 75 -7.46 8.63 -1.59
N TYR A 76 -6.44 7.88 -1.17
CA TYR A 76 -6.57 6.41 -1.04
C TYR A 76 -6.11 5.85 0.31
N HIS A 77 -5.17 6.49 1.02
CA HIS A 77 -4.52 5.91 2.20
C HIS A 77 -4.58 6.83 3.42
N PRO A 78 -5.62 6.76 4.27
CA PRO A 78 -5.84 7.67 5.40
C PRO A 78 -4.98 7.30 6.63
N HIS A 79 -3.68 7.11 6.42
CA HIS A 79 -2.69 6.77 7.46
C HIS A 79 -1.47 7.68 7.35
N GLY A 80 -0.41 7.42 8.11
CA GLY A 80 0.78 8.28 8.14
C GLY A 80 1.55 8.30 6.81
N ASP A 81 2.06 9.47 6.44
CA ASP A 81 2.94 9.71 5.28
C ASP A 81 4.15 8.78 5.26
N THR A 82 4.79 8.57 6.41
CA THR A 82 5.92 7.66 6.55
C THR A 82 5.59 6.25 6.07
N SER A 83 4.40 5.73 6.36
CA SER A 83 4.02 4.37 5.96
C SER A 83 3.92 4.20 4.44
N VAL A 84 3.45 5.24 3.74
CA VAL A 84 3.36 5.28 2.28
C VAL A 84 4.75 5.46 1.67
N TYR A 85 5.55 6.36 2.24
CA TYR A 85 6.91 6.62 1.77
C TYR A 85 7.81 5.38 1.92
N ASP A 86 7.80 4.73 3.08
CA ASP A 86 8.60 3.53 3.34
C ASP A 86 8.19 2.37 2.44
N ALA A 87 6.88 2.22 2.18
CA ALA A 87 6.37 1.24 1.22
C ALA A 87 6.90 1.50 -0.20
N MET A 88 6.87 2.76 -0.66
CA MET A 88 7.43 3.15 -1.95
C MET A 88 8.94 2.96 -2.01
N VAL A 89 9.66 3.30 -0.94
CA VAL A 89 11.12 3.13 -0.84
C VAL A 89 11.49 1.65 -0.96
N ARG A 90 10.82 0.76 -0.22
CA ARG A 90 11.06 -0.69 -0.31
C ARG A 90 10.83 -1.23 -1.73
N MET A 91 9.84 -0.69 -2.45
CA MET A 91 9.59 -1.06 -3.84
C MET A 91 10.65 -0.59 -4.84
N ALA A 92 11.55 0.31 -4.41
CA ALA A 92 12.65 0.88 -5.19
C ALA A 92 14.05 0.35 -4.76
N GLN A 93 14.11 -0.59 -3.80
CA GLN A 93 15.36 -1.16 -3.30
C GLN A 93 15.64 -2.53 -3.94
N GLU A 94 16.76 -2.67 -4.62
CA GLU A 94 17.13 -3.89 -5.36
C GLU A 94 17.40 -5.10 -4.46
N TRP A 95 17.81 -4.88 -3.21
CA TRP A 95 17.98 -5.94 -2.22
C TRP A 95 16.67 -6.31 -1.50
N SER A 96 15.62 -5.48 -1.62
CA SER A 96 14.33 -5.75 -0.96
C SER A 96 13.37 -6.54 -1.83
N LEU A 97 13.42 -6.38 -3.16
CA LEU A 97 12.54 -7.06 -4.11
C LEU A 97 13.35 -7.69 -5.24
N ARG A 98 12.94 -8.89 -5.67
CA ARG A 98 13.55 -9.54 -6.83
C ARG A 98 13.38 -8.73 -8.11
N TYR A 99 12.18 -8.17 -8.29
CA TYR A 99 11.84 -7.24 -9.36
C TYR A 99 11.23 -5.97 -8.76
N MET A 100 12.01 -4.89 -8.76
CA MET A 100 11.57 -3.58 -8.28
C MET A 100 10.38 -3.07 -9.10
N LEU A 101 9.41 -2.49 -8.39
CA LEU A 101 8.20 -1.92 -8.99
C LEU A 101 8.35 -0.39 -9.19
N VAL A 102 9.26 0.23 -8.44
CA VAL A 102 9.52 1.67 -8.48
C VAL A 102 10.97 1.90 -8.92
N ASP A 103 11.17 2.92 -9.76
CA ASP A 103 12.47 3.46 -10.16
C ASP A 103 12.71 4.73 -9.35
N GLY A 104 13.64 4.66 -8.40
CA GLY A 104 13.98 5.76 -7.49
C GLY A 104 15.23 6.52 -7.95
N GLN A 105 15.21 7.84 -7.81
CA GLN A 105 16.34 8.74 -8.01
C GLN A 105 16.67 9.50 -6.71
N GLY A 106 17.92 9.39 -6.26
CA GLY A 106 18.40 9.93 -4.98
C GLY A 106 18.77 8.81 -4.00
N ASN A 107 18.94 9.16 -2.71
CA ASN A 107 19.26 8.17 -1.69
C ASN A 107 17.99 7.45 -1.19
N PHE A 108 17.84 6.18 -1.56
CA PHE A 108 16.77 5.28 -1.14
C PHE A 108 17.20 4.29 -0.05
N GLY A 109 18.29 4.58 0.67
CA GLY A 109 18.86 3.75 1.72
C GLY A 109 19.97 2.83 1.19
N SER A 110 20.46 1.96 2.07
CA SER A 110 21.53 1.00 1.76
C SER A 110 21.25 -0.37 2.39
N ILE A 111 21.99 -1.40 1.94
CA ILE A 111 21.95 -2.74 2.55
C ILE A 111 22.51 -2.75 3.98
N ASP A 112 23.36 -1.77 4.31
CA ASP A 112 23.98 -1.62 5.63
C ASP A 112 23.01 -1.04 6.68
N GLY A 113 21.79 -0.72 6.28
CA GLY A 113 20.72 -0.24 7.16
C GLY A 113 20.58 1.28 7.19
N ASP A 114 21.25 2.01 6.30
CA ASP A 114 21.04 3.45 6.19
C ASP A 114 19.61 3.75 5.73
N SER A 115 18.96 4.67 6.44
CA SER A 115 17.61 5.13 6.08
C SER A 115 17.63 5.91 4.76
N PRO A 116 16.53 5.87 3.98
CA PRO A 116 16.39 6.73 2.81
C PRO A 116 16.46 8.21 3.20
N ALA A 117 16.86 9.06 2.26
CA ALA A 117 16.72 10.49 2.43
C ALA A 117 15.23 10.86 2.56
N ALA A 118 14.93 12.02 3.16
CA ALA A 118 13.55 12.49 3.27
C ALA A 118 12.88 12.65 1.89
N MET A 119 11.58 12.41 1.80
CA MET A 119 10.78 12.42 0.55
C MET A 119 10.81 13.74 -0.25
N ARG A 120 11.32 14.83 0.34
CA ARG A 120 11.56 16.11 -0.35
C ARG A 120 12.80 16.07 -1.26
N TYR A 121 13.73 15.14 -1.02
CA TYR A 121 14.97 15.01 -1.77
C TYR A 121 14.92 13.90 -2.82
N THR A 122 14.16 12.83 -2.56
CA THR A 122 14.03 11.71 -3.49
C THR A 122 12.97 11.98 -4.56
N GLU A 123 13.16 11.34 -5.70
CA GLU A 123 12.20 11.30 -6.79
C GLU A 123 11.94 9.85 -7.21
N ALA A 124 10.76 9.58 -7.75
CA ALA A 124 10.38 8.24 -8.18
C ALA A 124 9.53 8.26 -9.45
N ARG A 125 9.55 7.14 -10.16
CA ARG A 125 8.60 6.77 -11.22
C ARG A 125 8.36 5.27 -11.23
N MET A 126 7.36 4.80 -11.96
CA MET A 126 7.12 3.36 -12.08
C MET A 126 8.24 2.68 -12.88
N ARG A 127 8.55 1.42 -12.56
CA ARG A 127 9.28 0.53 -13.46
C ARG A 127 8.28 -0.05 -14.48
N LYS A 128 8.77 -0.47 -15.65
CA LYS A 128 7.94 -1.06 -16.71
C LYS A 128 7.11 -2.26 -16.21
N ILE A 129 7.68 -3.08 -15.34
CA ILE A 129 6.98 -4.22 -14.72
C ILE A 129 5.74 -3.78 -13.92
N ALA A 130 5.79 -2.65 -13.23
CA ALA A 130 4.65 -2.13 -12.48
C ALA A 130 3.56 -1.61 -13.40
N GLU A 131 3.92 -1.01 -14.54
CA GLU A 131 2.94 -0.67 -15.58
C GLU A 131 2.25 -1.91 -16.16
N ASP A 132 3.01 -2.99 -16.39
CA ASP A 132 2.42 -4.26 -16.84
C ASP A 132 1.45 -4.86 -15.80
N MET A 133 1.67 -4.59 -14.50
CA MET A 133 0.72 -4.97 -13.43
C MET A 133 -0.59 -4.16 -13.47
N LEU A 134 -0.54 -2.93 -14.00
CA LEU A 134 -1.67 -1.99 -14.12
C LEU A 134 -2.31 -2.01 -15.52
N ALA A 135 -1.81 -2.86 -16.43
CA ALA A 135 -2.30 -2.91 -17.80
C ALA A 135 -3.81 -3.21 -17.83
N ASP A 136 -4.53 -2.48 -18.67
CA ASP A 136 -5.99 -2.61 -18.86
C ASP A 136 -6.86 -2.32 -17.62
N ILE A 137 -6.33 -1.63 -16.60
CA ILE A 137 -7.10 -1.24 -15.41
C ILE A 137 -8.33 -0.38 -15.75
N ASP A 138 -8.24 0.48 -16.78
CA ASP A 138 -9.33 1.35 -17.23
C ASP A 138 -10.41 0.63 -18.06
N LYS A 139 -10.27 -0.68 -18.29
CA LYS A 139 -11.17 -1.48 -19.15
C LYS A 139 -12.11 -2.38 -18.34
N GLU A 140 -12.50 -1.94 -17.15
CA GLU A 140 -13.43 -2.67 -16.26
C GLU A 140 -12.96 -4.12 -15.98
N THR A 141 -11.64 -4.33 -15.89
CA THR A 141 -11.04 -5.66 -15.71
C THR A 141 -11.00 -6.12 -14.26
N VAL A 142 -11.19 -5.21 -13.32
CA VAL A 142 -11.19 -5.46 -11.87
C VAL A 142 -12.31 -4.66 -11.21
N ASP A 143 -12.79 -5.17 -10.08
CA ASP A 143 -13.76 -4.44 -9.28
C ASP A 143 -13.08 -3.26 -8.59
N HIS A 144 -13.77 -2.12 -8.61
CA HIS A 144 -13.42 -0.94 -7.83
C HIS A 144 -14.34 -0.85 -6.61
N LYS A 145 -13.83 -0.20 -5.56
CA LYS A 145 -14.61 0.14 -4.37
C LYS A 145 -14.44 1.62 -4.06
N LEU A 146 -15.34 2.16 -3.26
CA LEU A 146 -15.19 3.51 -2.73
C LEU A 146 -13.94 3.63 -1.85
N ASN A 147 -13.32 4.80 -1.88
CA ASN A 147 -12.22 5.17 -1.01
C ASN A 147 -12.72 5.48 0.42
N PHE A 148 -11.85 5.96 1.29
CA PHE A 148 -12.16 6.10 2.72
C PHE A 148 -13.17 7.19 3.08
N ASP A 149 -13.44 8.13 2.16
CA ASP A 149 -14.42 9.22 2.34
C ASP A 149 -15.59 9.13 1.34
N ASP A 150 -15.70 8.00 0.64
CA ASP A 150 -16.76 7.69 -0.33
C ASP A 150 -16.86 8.67 -1.52
N THR A 151 -15.79 9.42 -1.84
CA THR A 151 -15.79 10.39 -2.96
C THR A 151 -15.09 9.90 -4.23
N LEU A 152 -14.18 8.93 -4.10
CA LEU A 152 -13.37 8.39 -5.19
C LEU A 152 -13.44 6.86 -5.21
N GLN A 153 -12.96 6.27 -6.30
CA GLN A 153 -12.85 4.82 -6.44
C GLN A 153 -11.39 4.36 -6.44
N GLU A 154 -11.12 3.23 -5.79
CA GLU A 154 -9.84 2.53 -5.82
C GLU A 154 -10.02 1.05 -6.23
N PRO A 155 -9.05 0.47 -6.96
CA PRO A 155 -9.13 -0.93 -7.36
C PRO A 155 -9.00 -1.85 -6.15
N THR A 156 -9.81 -2.90 -6.11
CA THR A 156 -9.72 -3.94 -5.07
C THR A 156 -8.44 -4.78 -5.21
N VAL A 157 -8.04 -5.05 -6.46
CA VAL A 157 -6.80 -5.72 -6.89
C VAL A 157 -6.28 -5.11 -8.18
N LEU A 158 -5.00 -5.33 -8.49
CA LEU A 158 -4.48 -4.99 -9.82
C LEU A 158 -4.79 -6.10 -10.85
N PRO A 159 -5.03 -5.76 -12.13
CA PRO A 159 -5.30 -6.76 -13.18
C PRO A 159 -4.15 -7.74 -13.46
N THR A 160 -2.94 -7.41 -12.97
CA THR A 160 -1.62 -8.03 -13.19
C THR A 160 -1.57 -9.33 -14.00
N ARG A 161 -0.70 -9.32 -15.01
CA ARG A 161 -0.34 -10.52 -15.80
C ARG A 161 0.87 -11.27 -15.24
N ILE A 162 1.42 -10.78 -14.13
CA ILE A 162 2.62 -11.31 -13.49
C ILE A 162 2.22 -11.92 -12.15
N PRO A 163 2.66 -13.15 -11.82
CA PRO A 163 2.41 -13.77 -10.54
C PRO A 163 3.28 -13.13 -9.43
N GLY A 164 2.97 -11.87 -9.10
CA GLY A 164 3.77 -11.01 -8.23
C GLY A 164 4.03 -11.63 -6.86
N LEU A 165 3.05 -12.34 -6.29
CA LEU A 165 3.19 -13.01 -5.00
C LEU A 165 4.30 -14.08 -5.02
N LEU A 166 4.39 -14.88 -6.09
CA LEU A 166 5.41 -15.92 -6.21
C LEU A 166 6.78 -15.31 -6.54
N VAL A 167 6.79 -14.31 -7.42
CA VAL A 167 8.02 -13.72 -7.94
C VAL A 167 8.71 -12.84 -6.89
N ASN A 168 7.96 -11.93 -6.27
CA ASN A 168 8.46 -10.95 -5.31
C ASN A 168 8.21 -11.33 -3.84
N GLY A 169 7.61 -12.48 -3.58
CA GLY A 169 7.33 -12.94 -2.23
C GLY A 169 6.44 -11.96 -1.45
N ALA A 170 6.30 -12.22 -0.15
CA ALA A 170 5.64 -11.33 0.78
C ALA A 170 5.97 -11.71 2.22
N SER A 171 6.13 -10.71 3.08
CA SER A 171 6.25 -10.93 4.52
C SER A 171 5.28 -10.01 5.26
N GLY A 172 4.62 -10.52 6.28
CA GLY A 172 3.63 -9.77 7.05
C GLY A 172 3.29 -10.43 8.37
N ILE A 173 3.09 -9.62 9.40
CA ILE A 173 2.67 -10.05 10.74
C ILE A 173 1.31 -9.41 11.00
N ALA A 174 0.28 -10.23 11.15
CA ALA A 174 -1.08 -9.81 11.46
C ALA A 174 -1.43 -10.14 12.92
N VAL A 175 -2.71 -10.02 13.28
CA VAL A 175 -3.18 -10.47 14.60
C VAL A 175 -3.44 -11.98 14.56
N GLY A 176 -2.68 -12.74 15.35
CA GLY A 176 -2.84 -14.20 15.46
C GLY A 176 -2.25 -15.02 14.30
N MET A 177 -1.65 -14.39 13.29
CA MET A 177 -1.04 -15.07 12.15
C MET A 177 0.10 -14.26 11.52
N ALA A 178 0.95 -14.94 10.77
CA ALA A 178 2.02 -14.33 9.99
C ALA A 178 2.16 -15.03 8.64
N THR A 179 2.70 -14.32 7.66
CA THR A 179 3.07 -14.85 6.35
C THR A 179 4.53 -14.56 6.04
N ASN A 180 5.20 -15.53 5.43
CA ASN A 180 6.54 -15.38 4.90
C ASN A 180 6.69 -16.23 3.64
N MET A 181 6.69 -15.58 2.49
CA MET A 181 6.94 -16.16 1.18
C MET A 181 8.25 -15.60 0.64
N LEU A 182 9.16 -16.51 0.31
CA LEU A 182 10.48 -16.17 -0.22
C LEU A 182 10.37 -15.63 -1.64
N LEU A 183 11.38 -14.83 -2.00
CA LEU A 183 11.64 -14.47 -3.39
C LEU A 183 11.96 -15.74 -4.18
N THR A 184 11.39 -15.90 -5.37
CA THR A 184 11.78 -17.02 -6.25
C THR A 184 13.21 -16.78 -6.76
N ILE A 185 14.07 -17.79 -6.58
CA ILE A 185 15.48 -17.84 -7.04
C ILE A 185 15.60 -17.80 -8.56
#